data_AF-A0A8J6TYN0-F1
#
_entry.id   AF-A0A8J6TYN0-F1
#
_cell.length_a   1.000
_cell.length_b   1.000
_cell.length_c   1.000
_cell.angle_alpha   90.00
_cell.angle_beta   90.00
_cell.angle_gamma   90.00
#
_symmetry.space_group_name_H-M   'P 1'
#
loop_
_entity.id
_entity.type
_entity.pdbx_description
1 polymer ?
#
loop_
_entity_poly.entity_id
_entity_poly.type
_entity_poly.pdbx_seq_one_letter_code
_entity_poly.pdbx_strand_id
1 'polypeptide(L)'
;MINEDYNAGIAETRGFKGRKPVLFIGLPLLALFDERAVKAVLAHELAHFQYKDTNGSLKLMDLEMSFDAIFDYAPPGRTVSGSVLYWALGPIAKAFHKEEMRLSRAAEIKADRLSAELGDAYETARSLMLLVAGGQLLKDRVYDPLNREVRGAMSVPKPPMMRILKEAHRLQNAAFVQKTLLVPDPDGSDDSESTHPNWRKRLAALGYEELPLIDPPIGSALDRTLSRAFTAEKIAELDTKWTSMVADYLDR
;
A
#
# COMPACT_ATOMS: atom_id res chain seq x y z
N MET A 1 -6.55 -8.31 4.21
CA MET A 1 -6.93 -6.91 3.94
C MET A 1 -5.88 -6.36 2.99
N ILE A 2 -6.26 -5.82 1.83
CA ILE A 2 -5.29 -5.15 0.96
C ILE A 2 -5.06 -3.79 1.61
N ASN A 3 -3.85 -3.57 2.16
CA ASN A 3 -3.45 -2.33 2.82
C ASN A 3 -3.37 -1.17 1.82
N GLU A 4 -3.21 0.04 2.35
CA GLU A 4 -3.26 1.33 1.64
C GLU A 4 -2.23 1.49 0.50
N ASP A 5 -1.25 0.59 0.39
CA ASP A 5 -0.27 0.50 -0.71
C ASP A 5 -0.80 -0.17 -2.00
N TYR A 6 -2.05 -0.66 -2.00
CA TYR A 6 -2.81 -1.24 -3.11
C TYR A 6 -2.03 -2.01 -4.21
N ASN A 7 -1.07 -2.81 -3.75
CA ASN A 7 -0.41 -3.95 -4.37
C ASN A 7 0.86 -3.70 -5.21
N ALA A 8 1.52 -2.55 -5.14
CA ALA A 8 2.91 -2.48 -5.58
C ALA A 8 3.84 -2.59 -4.38
N GLY A 9 4.92 -3.34 -4.50
CA GLY A 9 5.91 -3.45 -3.44
C GLY A 9 7.06 -4.36 -3.81
N ILE A 10 8.15 -4.27 -3.06
CA ILE A 10 9.32 -5.14 -3.23
C ILE A 10 9.40 -6.10 -2.04
N ALA A 11 9.39 -7.39 -2.33
CA ALA A 11 9.65 -8.45 -1.36
C ALA A 11 11.05 -9.03 -1.58
N GLU A 12 11.72 -9.44 -0.51
CA GLU A 12 12.93 -10.26 -0.63
C GLU A 12 12.56 -11.74 -0.56
N THR A 13 12.94 -12.50 -1.60
CA THR A 13 12.88 -13.96 -1.53
C THR A 13 14.24 -14.50 -1.12
N ARG A 14 14.26 -15.39 -0.12
CA ARG A 14 15.47 -16.05 0.34
C ARG A 14 15.62 -17.39 -0.38
N GLY A 15 16.55 -17.45 -1.34
CA GLY A 15 16.89 -18.68 -2.04
C GLY A 15 18.23 -19.26 -1.57
N PHE A 16 18.55 -20.48 -2.01
CA PHE A 16 19.83 -21.13 -1.74
C PHE A 16 21.07 -20.33 -2.24
N LYS A 17 20.87 -19.41 -3.22
CA LYS A 17 21.91 -18.53 -3.78
C LYS A 17 21.90 -17.09 -3.21
N GLY A 18 21.23 -16.84 -2.08
CA GLY A 18 21.17 -15.53 -1.44
C GLY A 18 19.82 -14.82 -1.56
N ARG A 19 19.78 -13.54 -1.14
CA ARG A 19 18.59 -12.67 -1.18
C ARG A 19 18.34 -12.20 -2.62
N LYS A 20 17.10 -12.31 -3.10
CA LYS A 20 16.69 -11.78 -4.41
C LYS A 20 15.50 -10.84 -4.24
N PRO A 21 15.61 -9.56 -4.65
CA PRO A 21 14.47 -8.66 -4.66
C PRO A 21 13.47 -9.09 -5.74
N VAL A 22 12.19 -9.12 -5.40
CA VAL A 22 11.06 -9.38 -6.28
C VAL A 22 10.10 -8.21 -6.16
N LEU A 23 9.94 -7.47 -7.26
CA LEU A 23 8.93 -6.43 -7.39
C LEU A 23 7.60 -7.09 -7.78
N PHE A 24 6.57 -6.85 -7.00
CA PHE A 24 5.21 -7.26 -7.31
C PHE A 24 4.35 -6.04 -7.59
N ILE A 25 3.36 -6.22 -8.47
CA ILE A 25 2.33 -5.24 -8.79
C ILE A 25 1.00 -5.98 -8.85
N GLY A 26 -0.02 -5.47 -8.17
CA GLY A 26 -1.32 -6.12 -8.17
C GLY A 26 -2.19 -5.68 -9.32
N LEU A 27 -3.06 -6.61 -9.70
CA LEU A 27 -4.06 -6.40 -10.73
C LEU A 27 -4.99 -5.20 -10.47
N PRO A 28 -5.37 -4.86 -9.21
CA PRO A 28 -6.18 -3.66 -8.96
C PRO A 28 -5.50 -2.38 -9.41
N LEU A 29 -4.20 -2.23 -9.13
CA LEU A 29 -3.45 -1.04 -9.53
C LEU A 29 -3.32 -0.97 -11.05
N LEU A 30 -2.99 -2.09 -11.70
CA LEU A 30 -2.96 -2.17 -13.16
C LEU A 30 -4.32 -1.86 -13.82
N ALA A 31 -5.43 -2.24 -13.17
CA ALA A 31 -6.78 -1.98 -13.67
C ALA A 31 -7.17 -0.50 -13.56
N LEU A 32 -6.70 0.18 -12.51
CA LEU A 32 -7.05 1.56 -12.21
C LEU A 32 -6.19 2.57 -12.97
N PHE A 33 -4.91 2.25 -13.20
CA PHE A 33 -3.90 3.20 -13.65
C PHE A 33 -3.49 2.95 -15.10
N ASP A 34 -2.98 4.00 -15.76
CA ASP A 34 -2.30 3.86 -17.04
C ASP A 34 -0.82 3.52 -16.86
N GLU A 35 -0.15 3.18 -17.96
CA GLU A 35 1.25 2.74 -17.93
C GLU A 35 2.21 3.81 -17.38
N ARG A 36 1.88 5.10 -17.49
CA ARG A 36 2.72 6.20 -16.99
C ARG A 36 2.65 6.27 -15.47
N ALA A 37 1.44 6.24 -14.93
CA ALA A 37 1.23 6.21 -13.48
C ALA A 37 1.83 4.94 -12.87
N VAL A 38 1.68 3.78 -13.51
CA VAL A 38 2.33 2.53 -13.07
C VAL A 38 3.85 2.66 -13.05
N LYS A 39 4.47 3.21 -14.10
CA LYS A 39 5.93 3.40 -14.14
C LYS A 39 6.42 4.31 -13.01
N ALA A 40 5.70 5.39 -12.70
CA ALA A 40 6.03 6.27 -11.59
C ALA A 40 5.93 5.55 -10.23
N VAL A 41 4.90 4.71 -10.03
CA VAL A 41 4.81 3.87 -8.82
C VAL A 41 6.00 2.90 -8.74
N LEU A 42 6.36 2.23 -9.83
CA LEU A 42 7.50 1.30 -9.82
C LEU A 42 8.84 2.02 -9.59
N ALA A 43 9.00 3.24 -10.09
CA ALA A 43 10.17 4.08 -9.84
C ALA A 43 10.27 4.47 -8.36
N HIS A 44 9.14 4.83 -7.73
CA HIS A 44 9.05 5.07 -6.29
C HIS A 44 9.45 3.82 -5.49
N GLU A 45 8.86 2.65 -5.78
CA GLU A 45 9.19 1.40 -5.08
C GLU A 45 10.68 1.04 -5.21
N LEU A 46 11.24 1.18 -6.42
CA LEU A 46 12.65 0.91 -6.67
C LEU A 46 13.56 1.87 -5.89
N ALA A 47 13.23 3.16 -5.86
CA ALA A 47 13.97 4.16 -5.09
C ALA A 47 13.88 3.88 -3.59
N HIS A 48 12.70 3.46 -3.11
CA HIS A 48 12.48 3.08 -1.73
C HIS A 48 13.32 1.85 -1.33
N PHE A 49 13.38 0.83 -2.20
CA PHE A 49 14.23 -0.35 -1.98
C PHE A 49 15.73 0.00 -1.95
N GLN A 50 16.22 0.78 -2.91
CA GLN A 50 17.62 1.23 -2.93
C GLN A 50 17.98 2.00 -1.65
N TYR A 51 17.06 2.81 -1.13
CA TYR A 51 17.29 3.54 0.11
C TYR A 51 17.26 2.64 1.35
N LYS A 52 16.32 1.69 1.44
CA LYS A 52 16.24 0.72 2.55
C LYS A 52 17.48 -0.17 2.65
N ASP A 53 18.02 -0.59 1.50
CA ASP A 53 19.25 -1.38 1.43
C ASP A 53 20.49 -0.55 1.84
N THR A 54 20.62 0.66 1.32
CA THR A 54 21.79 1.53 1.59
C THR A 54 21.84 2.10 3.01
N ASN A 55 20.68 2.36 3.64
CA ASN A 55 20.62 3.00 4.95
C ASN A 55 20.51 2.02 6.14
N GLY A 56 20.59 0.70 5.88
CA GLY A 56 20.50 -0.32 6.92
C GLY A 56 19.10 -0.49 7.53
N SER A 57 18.06 0.05 6.90
CA SER A 57 16.66 -0.06 7.37
C SER A 57 16.19 -1.52 7.47
N LEU A 58 16.67 -2.40 6.59
CA LEU A 58 16.40 -3.84 6.68
C LEU A 58 16.95 -4.46 7.98
N LYS A 59 18.08 -3.95 8.50
CA LYS A 59 18.66 -4.42 9.77
C LYS A 59 17.89 -3.90 10.98
N LEU A 60 17.23 -2.74 10.85
CA LEU A 60 16.36 -2.18 11.89
C LEU A 60 15.05 -2.97 11.99
N MET A 61 14.46 -3.33 10.85
CA MET A 61 13.29 -4.20 10.79
C MET A 61 13.57 -5.60 11.38
N ASP A 62 14.76 -6.17 11.13
CA ASP A 62 15.21 -7.43 11.76
C ASP A 62 15.33 -7.31 13.29
N LEU A 63 15.70 -6.12 13.81
CA LEU A 63 15.77 -5.83 15.24
C LEU A 63 14.38 -5.63 15.86
N GLU A 64 13.47 -4.97 15.15
CA GLU A 64 12.06 -4.80 15.55
C GLU A 64 11.34 -6.15 15.65
N MET A 65 11.46 -6.99 14.61
CA MET A 65 10.94 -8.37 14.63
C MET A 65 11.51 -9.20 15.79
N SER A 66 12.74 -8.91 16.23
CA SER A 66 13.34 -9.56 17.41
C SER A 66 12.68 -9.10 18.71
N PHE A 67 12.30 -7.83 18.83
CA PHE A 67 11.53 -7.33 19.99
C PHE A 67 10.12 -7.90 20.01
N ASP A 68 9.42 -7.94 18.87
CA ASP A 68 8.08 -8.53 18.76
C ASP A 68 8.09 -10.01 19.13
N ALA A 69 9.05 -10.79 18.62
CA ALA A 69 9.22 -12.19 18.98
C ALA A 69 9.50 -12.40 20.48
N ILE A 70 10.27 -11.50 21.11
CA ILE A 70 10.54 -11.55 22.56
C ILE A 70 9.27 -11.24 23.37
N PHE A 71 8.48 -10.26 22.96
CA PHE A 71 7.25 -9.87 23.67
C PHE A 71 6.09 -10.84 23.42
N ASP A 72 6.05 -11.51 22.28
CA ASP A 72 5.13 -12.63 22.00
C ASP A 72 5.48 -13.85 22.86
N TYR A 73 6.77 -14.13 23.06
CA TYR A 73 7.23 -15.25 23.89
C TYR A 73 7.00 -15.00 25.39
N ALA A 74 7.10 -13.75 25.84
CA ALA A 74 6.88 -13.36 27.24
C ALA A 74 5.90 -12.18 27.36
N PRO A 75 4.59 -12.41 27.14
CA PRO A 75 3.60 -11.35 27.09
C PRO A 75 3.50 -10.59 28.42
N PRO A 76 3.54 -9.25 28.42
CA PRO A 76 3.33 -8.46 29.62
C PRO A 76 1.94 -8.77 30.21
N GLY A 77 1.88 -8.99 31.52
CA GLY A 77 0.63 -9.31 32.24
C GLY A 77 0.25 -10.80 32.29
N ARG A 78 0.96 -11.70 31.61
CA ARG A 78 0.77 -13.16 31.75
C ARG A 78 1.86 -13.84 32.59
N THR A 79 3.05 -13.25 32.66
CA THR A 79 4.16 -13.74 33.49
C THR A 79 4.88 -12.59 34.20
N VAL A 80 5.43 -12.87 35.39
CA VAL A 80 6.24 -11.90 36.16
C VAL A 80 7.51 -11.54 35.37
N SER A 81 8.14 -12.53 34.71
CA SER A 81 9.29 -12.32 33.84
C SER A 81 8.97 -11.46 32.62
N GLY A 82 7.83 -11.66 31.96
CA GLY A 82 7.40 -10.82 30.83
C GLY A 82 7.12 -9.37 31.24
N SER A 83 6.59 -9.16 32.44
CA SER A 83 6.31 -7.81 32.96
C SER A 83 7.59 -7.05 33.32
N VAL A 84 8.59 -7.74 33.89
CA VAL A 84 9.93 -7.16 34.16
C VAL A 84 10.68 -6.88 32.87
N LEU A 85 10.59 -7.78 31.89
CA LEU A 85 11.23 -7.62 30.58
C LEU A 85 10.62 -6.46 29.78
N TYR A 86 9.29 -6.30 29.80
CA TYR A 86 8.59 -5.17 29.20
C TYR A 86 8.93 -3.84 29.88
N TRP A 87 9.08 -3.83 31.21
CA TRP A 87 9.53 -2.63 31.93
C TRP A 87 10.95 -2.20 31.55
N ALA A 88 11.85 -3.17 31.34
CA ALA A 88 13.25 -2.90 30.97
C ALA A 88 13.43 -2.53 29.49
N LEU A 89 12.75 -3.24 28.57
CA LEU A 89 12.96 -3.12 27.12
C LEU A 89 11.88 -2.29 26.41
N GLY A 90 10.70 -2.14 27.00
CA GLY A 90 9.58 -1.40 26.40
C GLY A 90 9.88 0.06 26.07
N PRO A 91 10.56 0.84 26.94
CA PRO A 91 10.96 2.22 26.61
C PRO A 91 11.94 2.30 25.43
N ILE A 92 12.84 1.32 25.33
CA ILE A 92 13.84 1.22 24.25
C ILE A 92 13.11 0.85 22.95
N ALA A 93 12.27 -0.19 22.97
CA ALA A 93 11.47 -0.61 21.82
C ALA A 93 10.57 0.53 21.29
N LYS A 94 9.90 1.29 22.18
CA LYS A 94 9.09 2.46 21.78
C LYS A 94 9.92 3.59 21.15
N ALA A 95 11.12 3.85 21.67
CA ALA A 95 12.01 4.85 21.09
C ALA A 95 12.52 4.41 19.71
N PHE A 96 12.85 3.13 19.55
CA PHE A 96 13.22 2.54 18.26
C PHE A 96 12.07 2.58 17.27
N HIS A 97 10.87 2.13 17.65
CA HIS A 97 9.67 2.17 16.81
C HIS A 97 9.36 3.60 16.34
N LYS A 98 9.42 4.59 17.23
CA LYS A 98 9.24 6.00 16.86
C LYS A 98 10.29 6.50 15.86
N GLU A 99 11.54 6.07 16.03
CA GLU A 99 12.64 6.44 15.14
C GLU A 99 12.54 5.72 13.79
N GLU A 100 12.12 4.46 13.77
CA GLU A 100 11.81 3.69 12.57
C GLU A 100 10.65 4.33 11.79
N MET A 101 9.59 4.76 12.47
CA MET A 101 8.49 5.52 11.86
C MET A 101 9.00 6.85 11.27
N ARG A 102 9.91 7.55 11.96
CA ARG A 102 10.53 8.79 11.45
C ARG A 102 11.41 8.52 10.22
N LEU A 103 12.21 7.46 10.25
CA LEU A 103 13.06 7.04 9.13
C LEU A 103 12.24 6.57 7.94
N SER A 104 11.13 5.85 8.18
CA SER A 104 10.16 5.43 7.17
C SER A 104 9.54 6.65 6.48
N ARG A 105 9.08 7.65 7.24
CA ARG A 105 8.56 8.90 6.65
C ARG A 105 9.59 9.67 5.84
N ALA A 106 10.84 9.73 6.29
CA ALA A 106 11.92 10.34 5.52
C ALA A 106 12.28 9.54 4.26
N ALA A 107 12.16 8.21 4.32
CA ALA A 107 12.36 7.30 3.21
C ALA A 107 11.32 7.52 2.10
N GLU A 108 10.04 7.68 2.44
CA GLU A 108 8.96 7.98 1.50
C GLU A 108 9.20 9.30 0.73
N ILE A 109 9.54 10.38 1.45
CA ILE A 109 9.86 11.68 0.84
C ILE A 109 11.08 11.59 -0.08
N LYS A 110 12.09 10.82 0.32
CA LYS A 110 13.29 10.62 -0.50
C LYS A 110 13.00 9.76 -1.73
N ALA A 111 12.19 8.72 -1.58
CA ALA A 111 11.77 7.86 -2.68
C ALA A 111 10.94 8.64 -3.72
N ASP A 112 10.06 9.54 -3.28
CA ASP A 112 9.34 10.46 -4.17
C ASP A 112 10.28 11.35 -4.97
N ARG A 113 11.27 11.97 -4.30
CA ARG A 113 12.27 12.82 -4.98
C ARG A 113 13.11 12.03 -5.98
N LEU A 114 13.58 10.84 -5.58
CA LEU A 114 14.35 9.97 -6.47
C LEU A 114 13.52 9.47 -7.65
N SER A 115 12.23 9.16 -7.45
CA SER A 115 11.30 8.84 -8.54
C SER A 115 11.16 10.00 -9.52
N ALA A 116 11.03 11.23 -8.99
CA ALA A 116 10.97 12.44 -9.81
C ALA A 116 12.29 12.72 -10.56
N GLU A 117 13.44 12.46 -9.95
CA GLU A 117 14.77 12.60 -10.57
C GLU A 117 15.04 11.55 -11.65
N LEU A 118 14.62 10.29 -11.42
CA LEU A 118 14.79 9.19 -12.37
C LEU A 118 13.81 9.24 -13.55
N GLY A 119 12.65 9.85 -13.32
CA GLY A 119 11.56 9.94 -14.29
C GLY A 119 11.12 11.39 -14.49
N ASP A 120 9.90 11.67 -14.07
CA ASP A 120 9.26 12.96 -14.23
C ASP A 120 8.52 13.35 -12.93
N ALA A 121 8.72 14.59 -12.49
CA ALA A 121 8.15 15.10 -11.25
C ALA A 121 6.61 15.21 -11.32
N TYR A 122 6.06 15.56 -12.48
CA TYR A 122 4.62 15.60 -12.68
C TYR A 122 4.01 14.20 -12.67
N GLU A 123 4.61 13.22 -13.35
CA GLU A 123 4.09 11.84 -13.34
C GLU A 123 4.21 11.20 -11.94
N THR A 124 5.21 11.57 -11.14
CA THR A 124 5.33 11.14 -9.73
C THR A 124 4.26 11.79 -8.86
N ALA A 125 4.02 13.10 -8.99
CA ALA A 125 2.95 13.79 -8.28
C ALA A 125 1.56 13.27 -8.68
N ARG A 126 1.36 13.05 -9.99
CA ARG A 126 0.15 12.50 -10.57
C ARG A 126 -0.12 11.09 -10.06
N SER A 127 0.87 10.20 -10.04
CA SER A 127 0.68 8.83 -9.54
C SER A 127 0.32 8.81 -8.05
N LEU A 128 0.94 9.66 -7.24
CA LEU A 128 0.59 9.84 -5.82
C LEU A 128 -0.87 10.28 -5.66
N MET A 129 -1.30 11.28 -6.41
CA MET A 129 -2.69 11.77 -6.37
C MET A 129 -3.69 10.72 -6.89
N LEU A 130 -3.33 9.94 -7.90
CA LEU A 130 -4.13 8.82 -8.38
C LEU A 130 -4.21 7.68 -7.36
N LEU A 131 -3.17 7.43 -6.55
CA LEU A 131 -3.19 6.46 -5.45
C LEU A 131 -4.19 6.88 -4.38
N VAL A 132 -4.17 8.16 -3.99
CA VAL A 132 -5.15 8.69 -3.02
C VAL A 132 -6.57 8.56 -3.55
N ALA A 133 -6.82 9.03 -4.78
CA ALA A 133 -8.15 8.96 -5.38
C ALA A 133 -8.63 7.51 -5.61
N GLY A 134 -7.72 6.63 -6.02
CA GLY A 134 -7.97 5.21 -6.23
C GLY A 134 -8.25 4.46 -4.94
N GLY A 135 -7.47 4.70 -3.89
CA GLY A 135 -7.69 4.15 -2.55
C GLY A 135 -9.06 4.50 -2.01
N GLN A 136 -9.45 5.78 -2.08
CA GLN A 136 -10.77 6.24 -1.65
C GLN A 136 -11.90 5.60 -2.49
N LEU A 137 -11.72 5.54 -3.82
CA LEU A 137 -12.68 4.90 -4.72
C LEU A 137 -12.90 3.43 -4.33
N LEU A 138 -11.83 2.68 -4.14
CA LEU A 138 -11.90 1.27 -3.78
C LEU A 138 -12.50 1.07 -2.40
N LYS A 139 -12.12 1.89 -1.43
CA LYS A 139 -12.71 1.86 -0.08
C LYS A 139 -14.22 2.05 -0.14
N ASP A 140 -14.69 3.14 -0.73
CA ASP A 140 -16.10 3.53 -0.70
C ASP A 140 -17.00 2.64 -1.56
N ARG A 141 -16.49 2.21 -2.73
CA ARG A 141 -17.31 1.53 -3.75
C ARG A 141 -17.11 0.03 -3.79
N VAL A 142 -15.99 -0.48 -3.31
CA VAL A 142 -15.68 -1.91 -3.34
C VAL A 142 -15.64 -2.48 -1.93
N TYR A 143 -14.70 -2.07 -1.10
CA TYR A 143 -14.40 -2.79 0.13
C TYR A 143 -15.39 -2.52 1.26
N ASP A 144 -15.80 -1.27 1.52
CA ASP A 144 -16.77 -1.00 2.57
C ASP A 144 -18.15 -1.64 2.28
N PRO A 145 -18.69 -1.57 1.05
CA PRO A 145 -19.87 -2.34 0.66
C PRO A 145 -19.66 -3.85 0.79
N LEU A 146 -18.55 -4.38 0.27
CA LEU A 146 -18.26 -5.82 0.33
C LEU A 146 -18.14 -6.33 1.77
N ASN A 147 -17.47 -5.59 2.65
CA ASN A 147 -17.35 -5.92 4.06
C ASN A 147 -18.71 -5.92 4.77
N ARG A 148 -19.61 -4.99 4.41
CA ARG A 148 -21.01 -5.02 4.90
C ARG A 148 -21.76 -6.24 4.38
N GLU A 149 -21.61 -6.59 3.11
CA GLU A 149 -22.23 -7.79 2.53
C GLU A 149 -21.73 -9.05 3.23
N VAL A 150 -20.42 -9.25 3.36
CA VAL A 150 -19.83 -10.44 4.00
C VAL A 150 -20.33 -10.63 5.43
N ARG A 151 -20.43 -9.57 6.24
CA ARG A 151 -20.91 -9.66 7.63
C ARG A 151 -22.38 -10.06 7.77
N GLY A 152 -23.20 -9.88 6.73
CA GLY A 152 -24.63 -10.19 6.75
C GLY A 152 -25.02 -11.31 5.78
N ALA A 153 -24.06 -11.99 5.16
CA ALA A 153 -24.33 -12.90 4.07
C ALA A 153 -24.55 -14.35 4.55
N MET A 154 -25.59 -14.98 4.01
CA MET A 154 -25.82 -16.44 4.13
C MET A 154 -25.12 -17.23 3.01
N SER A 155 -24.50 -16.55 2.05
CA SER A 155 -23.82 -17.12 0.89
C SER A 155 -22.69 -16.21 0.45
N VAL A 156 -21.61 -16.76 -0.10
CA VAL A 156 -20.45 -15.97 -0.52
C VAL A 156 -20.85 -14.86 -1.51
N PRO A 157 -20.61 -13.56 -1.19
CA PRO A 157 -20.94 -12.46 -2.08
C PRO A 157 -19.99 -12.39 -3.28
N LYS A 158 -20.30 -11.51 -4.24
CA LYS A 158 -19.46 -11.37 -5.45
C LYS A 158 -18.03 -10.91 -5.09
N PRO A 159 -16.98 -11.57 -5.62
CA PRO A 159 -15.57 -11.25 -5.36
C PRO A 159 -15.18 -9.80 -5.68
N PRO A 160 -14.08 -9.29 -5.07
CA PRO A 160 -13.67 -7.91 -5.20
C PRO A 160 -13.20 -7.54 -6.62
N MET A 161 -12.51 -8.43 -7.35
CA MET A 161 -11.87 -8.06 -8.63
C MET A 161 -12.88 -7.60 -9.69
N MET A 162 -14.01 -8.31 -9.81
CA MET A 162 -15.10 -7.89 -10.69
C MET A 162 -15.66 -6.52 -10.34
N ARG A 163 -15.72 -6.17 -9.04
CA ARG A 163 -16.20 -4.86 -8.58
C ARG A 163 -15.18 -3.77 -8.91
N ILE A 164 -13.89 -4.05 -8.73
CA ILE A 164 -12.79 -3.14 -9.07
C ILE A 164 -12.84 -2.81 -10.56
N LEU A 165 -12.91 -3.81 -11.44
CA LEU A 165 -13.00 -3.59 -12.89
C LEU A 165 -14.22 -2.75 -13.29
N LYS A 166 -15.36 -2.95 -12.62
CA LYS A 166 -16.57 -2.16 -12.85
C LYS A 166 -16.39 -0.70 -12.47
N GLU A 167 -15.69 -0.40 -11.39
CA GLU A 167 -15.53 0.97 -10.88
C GLU A 167 -14.31 1.69 -11.47
N ALA A 168 -13.37 0.97 -12.10
CA ALA A 168 -12.09 1.53 -12.57
C ALA A 168 -12.22 2.73 -13.52
N HIS A 169 -13.24 2.71 -14.39
CA HIS A 169 -13.51 3.82 -15.32
C HIS A 169 -13.75 5.17 -14.62
N ARG A 170 -14.09 5.19 -13.32
CA ARG A 170 -14.33 6.44 -12.58
C ARG A 170 -13.08 7.29 -12.42
N LEU A 171 -11.90 6.69 -12.31
CA LEU A 171 -10.65 7.46 -12.26
C LEU A 171 -10.35 8.14 -13.60
N GLN A 172 -10.90 7.66 -14.71
CA GLN A 172 -10.77 8.31 -16.02
C GLN A 172 -11.55 9.65 -16.09
N ASN A 173 -12.40 9.94 -15.09
CA ASN A 173 -13.11 11.20 -14.99
C ASN A 173 -12.33 12.20 -14.12
N ALA A 174 -11.74 13.22 -14.76
CA ALA A 174 -10.96 14.25 -14.07
C ALA A 174 -11.74 14.96 -12.95
N ALA A 175 -13.05 15.21 -13.14
CA ALA A 175 -13.87 15.86 -12.12
C ALA A 175 -14.08 14.95 -10.89
N PHE A 176 -14.16 13.63 -11.09
CA PHE A 176 -14.21 12.68 -9.98
C PHE A 176 -12.90 12.71 -9.19
N VAL A 177 -11.75 12.59 -9.88
CA VAL A 177 -10.42 12.62 -9.25
C VAL A 177 -10.23 13.91 -8.45
N GLN A 178 -10.50 15.05 -9.07
CA GLN A 178 -10.35 16.35 -8.40
C GLN A 178 -11.27 16.51 -7.20
N LYS A 179 -12.55 16.10 -7.32
CA LYS A 179 -13.48 16.15 -6.20
C LYS A 179 -12.99 15.32 -5.02
N THR A 180 -12.44 14.13 -5.28
CA THR A 180 -11.92 13.24 -4.23
C THR A 180 -10.72 13.87 -3.51
N LEU A 181 -9.80 14.50 -4.24
CA LEU A 181 -8.60 15.13 -3.67
C LEU A 181 -8.88 16.42 -2.87
N LEU A 182 -10.04 17.05 -3.11
CA LEU A 182 -10.50 18.21 -2.36
C LEU A 182 -11.14 17.85 -1.02
N VAL A 183 -11.53 16.59 -0.80
CA VAL A 183 -12.05 16.16 0.49
C VAL A 183 -10.89 16.18 1.50
N PRO A 184 -11.02 16.88 2.64
CA PRO A 184 -10.01 16.84 3.68
C PRO A 184 -9.81 15.40 4.13
N ASP A 185 -8.55 14.98 4.19
CA ASP A 185 -8.18 13.67 4.72
C ASP A 185 -8.49 13.66 6.24
N PRO A 186 -9.50 12.92 6.71
CA PRO A 186 -9.87 12.91 8.12
C PRO A 186 -8.78 12.27 9.00
N ASP A 187 -7.94 11.40 8.41
CA ASP A 187 -6.78 10.77 9.05
C ASP A 187 -5.51 11.60 8.81
N GLY A 188 -5.62 12.75 8.13
CA GLY A 188 -4.53 13.63 7.73
C GLY A 188 -3.80 14.37 8.86
N SER A 189 -4.14 14.12 10.12
CA SER A 189 -3.20 14.40 11.22
C SER A 189 -1.93 13.57 11.01
N ASP A 190 -0.77 14.05 11.45
CA ASP A 190 0.37 13.14 11.65
C ASP A 190 -0.03 12.13 12.73
N ASP A 191 -0.79 11.10 12.36
CA ASP A 191 -1.10 10.01 13.26
C ASP A 191 0.24 9.39 13.62
N SER A 192 0.57 9.41 14.91
CA SER A 192 1.93 9.09 15.38
C SER A 192 2.33 7.64 15.06
N GLU A 193 1.32 6.81 14.76
CA GLU A 193 1.42 5.39 14.42
C GLU A 193 1.41 5.12 12.90
N SER A 194 1.23 6.15 12.03
CA SER A 194 1.28 5.96 10.57
C SER A 194 2.72 6.01 10.04
N THR A 195 3.09 4.96 9.29
CA THR A 195 4.38 4.82 8.60
C THR A 195 4.52 5.78 7.42
N HIS A 196 3.41 6.28 6.87
CA HIS A 196 3.42 7.12 5.67
C HIS A 196 3.17 8.58 6.02
N PRO A 197 4.00 9.51 5.51
CA PRO A 197 3.72 10.93 5.67
C PRO A 197 2.48 11.30 4.86
N ASN A 198 1.69 12.25 5.37
CA ASN A 198 0.54 12.82 4.68
C ASN A 198 0.88 13.11 3.20
N TRP A 199 0.03 12.63 2.28
CA TRP A 199 0.27 12.74 0.85
C TRP A 199 0.44 14.19 0.36
N ARG A 200 -0.15 15.19 1.03
CA ARG A 200 0.09 16.61 0.72
C ARG A 200 1.51 17.05 1.08
N LYS A 201 2.11 16.50 2.15
CA LYS A 201 3.52 16.75 2.47
C LYS A 201 4.45 16.13 1.44
N ARG A 202 4.10 14.92 0.96
CA ARG A 202 4.81 14.25 -0.15
C ARG A 202 4.73 15.07 -1.43
N LEU A 203 3.54 15.56 -1.77
CA LEU A 203 3.31 16.45 -2.92
C LEU A 203 4.10 17.76 -2.82
N ALA A 204 4.11 18.41 -1.65
CA ALA A 204 4.91 19.61 -1.41
C ALA A 204 6.42 19.34 -1.55
N ALA A 205 6.89 18.16 -1.14
CA ALA A 205 8.29 17.77 -1.30
C ALA A 205 8.71 17.54 -2.76
N LEU A 206 7.75 17.36 -3.67
CA LEU A 206 7.93 17.34 -5.12
C LEU A 206 7.86 18.74 -5.76
N GLY A 207 7.64 19.80 -4.97
CA GLY A 207 7.55 21.18 -5.45
C GLY A 207 6.14 21.67 -5.73
N TYR A 208 5.10 20.92 -5.36
CA TYR A 208 3.70 21.29 -5.56
C TYR A 208 3.05 21.73 -4.23
N GLU A 209 3.09 23.02 -3.93
CA GLU A 209 2.46 23.59 -2.72
C GLU A 209 0.93 23.64 -2.83
N GLU A 210 0.42 23.82 -4.05
CA GLU A 210 -1.00 23.74 -4.39
C GLU A 210 -1.29 22.43 -5.14
N LEU A 211 -2.56 22.01 -5.13
CA LEU A 211 -2.98 20.81 -5.87
C LEU A 211 -2.90 21.08 -7.38
N PRO A 212 -1.99 20.42 -8.12
CA PRO A 212 -1.95 20.59 -9.57
C PRO A 212 -3.21 19.98 -10.19
N LEU A 213 -3.62 20.50 -11.34
CA LEU A 213 -4.55 19.78 -12.19
C LEU A 213 -3.81 18.58 -12.78
N ILE A 214 -4.31 17.37 -12.51
CA ILE A 214 -3.73 16.14 -13.05
C ILE A 214 -4.59 15.55 -14.15
N ASP A 215 -3.94 15.01 -15.17
CA ASP A 215 -4.61 14.25 -16.22
C ASP A 215 -5.15 12.94 -15.64
N PRO A 216 -6.39 12.54 -15.94
CA PRO A 216 -6.89 11.24 -15.53
C PRO A 216 -6.15 10.11 -16.26
N PRO A 217 -6.21 8.85 -15.77
CA PRO A 217 -5.61 7.71 -16.45
C PRO A 217 -6.15 7.50 -17.86
N ILE A 218 -5.27 7.28 -18.84
CA ILE A 218 -5.67 7.01 -20.23
C ILE A 218 -5.70 5.50 -20.49
N GLY A 219 -6.85 4.89 -20.19
CA GLY A 219 -7.03 3.44 -20.26
C GLY A 219 -6.34 2.69 -19.12
N SER A 220 -6.40 1.36 -19.18
CA SER A 220 -5.90 0.46 -18.15
C SER A 220 -4.55 -0.14 -18.54
N ALA A 221 -3.56 -0.08 -17.64
CA ALA A 221 -2.29 -0.77 -17.82
C ALA A 221 -2.48 -2.28 -17.86
N LEU A 222 -3.51 -2.82 -17.17
CA LEU A 222 -3.85 -4.23 -17.22
C LEU A 222 -4.11 -4.69 -18.66
N ASP A 223 -4.91 -3.94 -19.41
CA ASP A 223 -5.30 -4.28 -20.78
C ASP A 223 -4.17 -4.06 -21.79
N ARG A 224 -3.24 -3.15 -21.48
CA ARG A 224 -2.11 -2.82 -22.36
C ARG A 224 -0.90 -3.72 -22.15
N THR A 225 -0.66 -4.15 -20.92
CA THR A 225 0.56 -4.89 -20.54
C THR A 225 0.34 -6.40 -20.53
N LEU A 226 -0.85 -6.88 -20.15
CA LEU A 226 -1.13 -8.31 -20.02
C LEU A 226 -2.05 -8.81 -21.14
N SER A 227 -1.87 -10.07 -21.55
CA SER A 227 -2.80 -10.69 -22.49
C SER A 227 -4.16 -10.89 -21.82
N ARG A 228 -5.24 -10.79 -22.61
CA ARG A 228 -6.61 -11.00 -22.12
C ARG A 228 -6.79 -12.41 -21.50
N ALA A 229 -6.15 -13.41 -22.10
CA ALA A 229 -6.20 -14.79 -21.60
C ALA A 229 -5.53 -14.93 -20.23
N PHE A 230 -4.31 -14.38 -20.08
CA PHE A 230 -3.59 -14.40 -18.81
C PHE A 230 -4.33 -13.61 -17.73
N THR A 231 -4.87 -12.45 -18.09
CA THR A 231 -5.66 -11.63 -17.17
C THR A 231 -6.90 -12.38 -16.67
N ALA A 232 -7.66 -12.99 -17.58
CA ALA A 232 -8.84 -13.77 -17.21
C ALA A 232 -8.51 -14.96 -16.29
N GLU A 233 -7.42 -15.68 -16.59
CA GLU A 233 -6.93 -16.77 -15.74
C GLU A 233 -6.60 -16.28 -14.32
N LYS A 234 -5.83 -15.20 -14.19
CA LYS A 234 -5.41 -14.69 -12.87
C LYS A 234 -6.55 -14.09 -12.07
N ILE A 235 -7.52 -13.46 -12.72
CA ILE A 235 -8.73 -13.01 -12.05
C ILE A 235 -9.52 -14.20 -11.52
N ALA A 236 -9.71 -15.25 -12.33
CA ALA A 236 -10.42 -16.45 -11.89
C ALA A 236 -9.72 -17.17 -10.73
N GLU A 237 -8.38 -17.22 -10.74
CA GLU A 237 -7.58 -17.78 -9.66
C GLU A 237 -7.77 -16.99 -8.34
N LEU A 238 -7.69 -15.65 -8.41
CA LEU A 238 -7.90 -14.77 -7.25
C LEU A 238 -9.33 -14.85 -6.72
N ASP A 239 -10.32 -14.84 -7.61
CA ASP A 239 -11.74 -14.91 -7.25
C ASP A 239 -12.06 -16.26 -6.60
N THR A 240 -11.50 -17.36 -7.10
CA THR A 240 -11.64 -18.70 -6.50
C THR A 240 -11.05 -18.71 -5.10
N LYS A 241 -9.80 -18.26 -4.94
CA LYS A 241 -9.12 -18.23 -3.64
C LYS A 241 -9.86 -17.37 -2.61
N TRP A 242 -10.32 -16.20 -3.02
CA TRP A 242 -11.09 -15.31 -2.15
C TRP A 242 -12.43 -15.95 -1.78
N THR A 243 -13.13 -16.58 -2.74
CA THR A 243 -14.42 -17.24 -2.51
C THR A 243 -14.28 -18.37 -1.50
N SER A 244 -13.26 -19.22 -1.64
CA SER A 244 -12.98 -20.29 -0.66
C SER A 244 -12.71 -19.74 0.73
N MET A 245 -11.87 -18.70 0.85
CA MET A 245 -11.57 -18.07 2.14
C MET A 245 -12.83 -17.50 2.82
N VAL A 246 -13.74 -16.90 2.06
CA VAL A 246 -14.99 -16.35 2.61
C VAL A 246 -15.99 -17.46 2.94
N ALA A 247 -16.07 -18.52 2.15
CA ALA A 247 -16.89 -19.69 2.49
C ALA A 247 -16.45 -20.29 3.84
N ASP A 248 -15.15 -20.53 4.01
CA ASP A 248 -14.58 -21.04 5.26
C ASP A 248 -14.84 -20.11 6.47
N TYR A 249 -14.98 -18.81 6.23
CA TYR A 249 -15.33 -17.83 7.26
C TYR A 249 -16.81 -17.88 7.64
N LEU A 250 -17.70 -18.10 6.66
CA LEU A 250 -19.15 -18.16 6.87
C LEU A 250 -19.60 -19.49 7.49
N ASP A 251 -18.83 -20.57 7.32
CA ASP A 251 -19.10 -21.89 7.91
C ASP A 251 -18.66 -22.01 9.39
N ARG A 252 -18.05 -20.97 9.97
CA ARG A 252 -17.59 -20.92 11.38
C ARG A 252 -18.56 -20.15 12.26
#